data_AF-A0A7W0JCN7-F1
#
_entry.id   AF-A0A7W0JCN7-F1
#
_cell.length_a   1.000
_cell.length_b   1.000
_cell.length_c   1.000
_cell.angle_alpha   90.00
_cell.angle_beta   90.00
_cell.angle_gamma   90.00
#
_symmetry.space_group_name_H-M   'P 1'
#
loop_
_entity.id
_entity.type
_entity.pdbx_description
1 polymer ?
#
loop_
_entity_poly.entity_id
_entity_poly.type
_entity_poly.pdbx_seq_one_letter_code
_entity_poly.pdbx_strand_id
1 'polypeptide(L)'
;MPSKRSNKGVTSLLALGVKDLPRNTSWLLSKALSPVDGAKGAASASKDAASSAGSTASHGIVDTVRSAGASLKDVLPGSSDSVELRLQRARAATERARESEDRAFASAEEAKARTSHAKETAERDKAHLRDVKRDQSKLVEQRVAEARRDADAQVDEAHKEAQSEADEVIESEETEAKQRLQKARDEAEDAQAKAKADLSDATSKLAEARQLADEATAAAQAAADEAHQQAKRLAATAHHDAESADQVVAEAERVRASSSATATVVTKRLKKADTAVDFDALSKQELLDLAKAKGVDGRSSMSKNELVSVLKKSR
;
A
#
# COMPACT_ATOMS: atom_id res chain seq x y z
N MET A 1 -6.12 -0.87 -8.27
CA MET A 1 -5.69 0.51 -7.99
C MET A 1 -4.18 0.61 -8.17
N PRO A 2 -3.64 1.55 -8.97
CA PRO A 2 -2.21 1.61 -9.28
C PRO A 2 -1.38 2.27 -8.16
N SER A 3 -0.20 1.71 -7.87
CA SER A 3 0.72 2.23 -6.85
C SER A 3 1.53 3.43 -7.37
N LYS A 4 1.50 4.55 -6.65
CA LYS A 4 2.40 5.70 -6.89
C LYS A 4 3.63 5.59 -5.98
N ARG A 5 4.73 5.04 -6.51
CA ARG A 5 6.07 5.25 -5.94
C ARG A 5 6.60 6.62 -6.41
N SER A 6 6.94 7.51 -5.49
CA SER A 6 7.52 8.83 -5.81
C SER A 6 8.88 9.03 -5.16
N ASN A 7 9.95 8.87 -5.94
CA ASN A 7 11.31 9.18 -5.47
C ASN A 7 11.49 10.70 -5.31
N LYS A 8 11.58 11.15 -4.06
CA LYS A 8 12.12 12.44 -3.60
C LYS A 8 12.72 12.19 -2.21
N GLY A 9 13.84 12.77 -1.80
CA GLY A 9 14.81 13.63 -2.49
C GLY A 9 15.86 14.06 -1.46
N VAL A 10 17.15 13.88 -1.74
CA VAL A 10 18.20 13.94 -0.69
C VAL A 10 18.63 15.39 -0.39
N THR A 11 17.87 16.08 0.45
CA THR A 11 18.29 17.35 1.09
C THR A 11 17.66 17.55 2.47
N SER A 12 18.46 17.34 3.52
CA SER A 12 18.26 17.98 4.83
C SER A 12 19.61 18.04 5.55
N LEU A 13 19.92 19.18 6.17
CA LEU A 13 21.19 19.44 6.85
C LEU A 13 20.92 20.07 8.23
N LEU A 14 21.72 19.64 9.21
CA LEU A 14 22.02 20.33 10.47
C LEU A 14 20.86 20.62 11.43
N ALA A 15 20.70 19.73 12.43
CA ALA A 15 20.46 20.15 13.81
C ALA A 15 21.01 19.09 14.81
N LEU A 16 21.95 19.53 15.66
CA LEU A 16 22.28 18.99 17.01
C LEU A 16 22.36 17.45 17.19
N GLY A 17 23.58 16.90 17.26
CA GLY A 17 23.80 15.47 17.56
C GLY A 17 25.25 15.08 17.80
N VAL A 18 25.94 15.69 18.77
CA VAL A 18 27.33 15.33 19.13
C VAL A 18 27.36 14.02 19.93
N LYS A 19 27.21 12.87 19.25
CA LYS A 19 27.38 11.55 19.89
C LYS A 19 27.97 10.43 19.05
N ASP A 20 28.06 10.57 17.73
CA ASP A 20 28.86 9.65 16.89
C ASP A 20 29.93 10.41 16.08
N LEU A 21 31.17 10.30 16.55
CA LEU A 21 32.37 10.59 15.78
C LEU A 21 33.09 9.26 15.57
N PRO A 22 33.37 8.84 14.32
CA PRO A 22 34.10 7.60 14.08
C PRO A 22 35.48 7.67 14.75
N ARG A 23 35.90 6.57 15.38
CA ARG A 23 37.04 6.45 16.33
C ARG A 23 38.44 6.83 15.79
N ASN A 24 38.55 7.37 14.57
CA ASN A 24 39.78 7.79 13.91
C ASN A 24 40.06 9.31 13.99
N THR A 25 39.11 10.12 14.47
CA THR A 25 39.29 11.59 14.58
C THR A 25 40.07 12.03 15.82
N SER A 26 40.16 11.16 16.84
CA SER A 26 40.91 11.39 18.10
C SER A 26 42.40 11.65 17.87
N TRP A 27 43.00 11.08 16.83
CA TRP A 27 44.42 11.30 16.50
C TRP A 27 44.72 12.71 15.98
N LEU A 28 43.76 13.36 15.29
CA LEU A 28 43.95 14.72 14.77
C LEU A 28 43.81 15.80 15.84
N LEU A 29 42.93 15.61 16.83
CA LEU A 29 42.71 16.61 17.88
C LEU A 29 43.87 16.66 18.90
N SER A 30 44.60 15.55 19.08
CA SER A 30 45.79 15.47 19.94
C SER A 30 46.96 16.36 19.49
N LYS A 31 46.87 17.02 18.33
CA LYS A 31 47.94 17.87 17.76
C LYS A 31 47.74 19.37 18.01
N ALA A 32 46.67 19.77 18.72
CA ALA A 32 46.31 21.18 18.93
C ALA A 32 46.61 21.73 20.34
N LEU A 33 46.86 20.87 21.34
CA LEU A 33 47.21 21.28 22.71
C LEU A 33 48.49 20.59 23.21
N SER A 34 49.64 21.04 22.69
CA SER A 34 50.96 20.83 23.30
C SER A 34 51.95 21.87 22.73
N PRO A 35 52.32 22.91 23.50
CA PRO A 35 53.35 23.85 23.09
C PRO A 35 54.73 23.27 23.40
N VAL A 36 55.46 22.83 22.38
CA VAL A 36 56.91 22.57 22.48
C VAL A 36 57.60 22.86 21.14
N ASP A 37 58.72 23.57 21.20
CA ASP A 37 59.62 23.72 20.06
C ASP A 37 60.37 22.41 19.78
N GLY A 38 60.58 22.07 18.51
CA GLY A 38 61.55 21.04 18.13
C GLY A 38 61.21 20.17 16.91
N ALA A 39 62.13 20.21 15.94
CA ALA A 39 62.41 19.15 14.96
C ALA A 39 61.27 18.62 14.05
N LYS A 40 61.12 19.27 12.89
CA LYS A 40 61.08 18.50 11.62
C LYS A 40 62.48 17.90 11.38
N GLY A 41 62.58 16.70 10.81
CA GLY A 41 63.88 16.03 10.62
C GLY A 41 63.91 14.91 9.59
N ALA A 42 63.31 15.10 8.40
CA ALA A 42 63.30 14.06 7.34
C ALA A 42 63.33 14.61 5.90
N ALA A 43 64.09 15.67 5.62
CA ALA A 43 64.50 16.05 4.26
C ALA A 43 65.70 17.01 4.27
N SER A 44 66.66 16.77 3.37
CA SER A 44 67.70 17.68 2.85
C SER A 44 68.46 18.63 3.82
N ALA A 45 69.76 18.36 3.93
CA ALA A 45 70.81 19.18 4.53
C ALA A 45 70.68 20.72 4.40
N SER A 46 70.98 21.44 5.50
CA SER A 46 72.21 22.25 5.60
C SER A 46 72.45 22.88 6.99
N LYS A 47 73.67 22.72 7.51
CA LYS A 47 74.55 23.73 8.14
C LYS A 47 74.14 24.47 9.46
N ASP A 48 74.92 24.17 10.50
CA ASP A 48 75.47 25.02 11.58
C ASP A 48 74.59 25.98 12.42
N ALA A 49 74.05 25.50 13.56
CA ALA A 49 73.83 26.20 14.84
C ALA A 49 73.60 25.13 15.95
N ALA A 50 74.30 25.05 17.08
CA ALA A 50 74.35 25.94 18.25
C ALA A 50 73.01 26.01 19.05
N SER A 51 72.95 25.90 20.40
CA SER A 51 73.94 25.45 21.42
C SER A 51 73.34 25.46 22.85
N SER A 52 73.62 24.44 23.69
CA SER A 52 73.61 24.50 25.18
C SER A 52 74.35 23.25 25.74
N ALA A 53 75.13 23.22 26.83
CA ALA A 53 75.24 23.98 28.09
C ALA A 53 74.18 23.60 29.15
N GLY A 54 74.50 23.14 30.38
CA GLY A 54 75.78 22.80 31.03
C GLY A 54 75.61 21.52 31.89
N SER A 55 76.10 21.32 33.13
CA SER A 55 77.07 21.97 34.05
C SER A 55 77.10 21.08 35.34
N THR A 56 78.13 20.93 36.19
CA THR A 56 79.52 21.44 36.30
C THR A 56 80.31 20.58 37.34
N ALA A 57 81.63 20.81 37.43
CA ALA A 57 82.55 20.43 38.54
C ALA A 57 83.10 18.97 38.56
N SER A 58 84.31 18.70 39.07
CA SER A 58 85.22 19.56 39.87
C SER A 58 86.72 19.51 39.48
N HIS A 59 87.41 20.54 39.95
CA HIS A 59 88.84 20.93 39.94
C HIS A 59 89.99 19.92 39.74
N GLY A 60 91.12 20.48 39.25
CA GLY A 60 92.46 19.89 39.25
C GLY A 60 92.95 19.60 37.82
N ILE A 61 94.15 20.01 37.37
CA ILE A 61 95.26 20.74 38.01
C ILE A 61 95.74 21.85 37.04
N VAL A 62 96.17 22.99 37.59
CA VAL A 62 96.74 24.13 36.85
C VAL A 62 98.26 23.94 36.67
N ASP A 63 98.93 24.87 35.98
CA ASP A 63 100.39 24.95 35.78
C ASP A 63 101.05 23.86 34.92
N THR A 64 101.43 24.26 33.69
CA THR A 64 102.79 24.02 33.14
C THR A 64 103.16 24.87 31.92
N VAL A 65 102.33 25.84 31.49
CA VAL A 65 102.65 26.76 30.37
C VAL A 65 103.32 28.06 30.87
N ARG A 66 104.27 27.95 31.83
CA ARG A 66 104.94 29.13 32.41
C ARG A 66 106.40 28.91 32.86
N SER A 67 107.21 28.24 32.05
CA SER A 67 108.66 28.11 32.28
C SER A 67 109.53 28.09 31.01
N ALA A 68 108.98 28.47 29.85
CA ALA A 68 109.77 28.71 28.64
C ALA A 68 110.21 30.19 28.58
N GLY A 69 111.41 30.51 29.07
CA GLY A 69 111.93 31.89 29.03
C GLY A 69 113.00 32.30 30.04
N ALA A 70 113.82 31.38 30.55
CA ALA A 70 114.94 31.71 31.43
C ALA A 70 116.16 30.82 31.15
N SER A 71 117.36 31.34 31.47
CA SER A 71 118.65 30.63 31.47
C SER A 71 119.16 30.06 30.13
N LEU A 72 119.72 30.95 29.30
CA LEU A 72 120.81 30.58 28.40
C LEU A 72 121.97 31.56 28.57
N LYS A 73 122.76 31.33 29.63
CA LYS A 73 124.02 32.02 29.92
C LYS A 73 125.00 31.02 30.55
N ASP A 74 126.28 31.17 30.24
CA ASP A 74 127.44 30.51 30.84
C ASP A 74 127.45 28.96 30.81
N VAL A 75 128.03 28.40 29.74
CA VAL A 75 128.98 27.27 29.88
C VAL A 75 130.23 27.61 29.08
N LEU A 76 131.37 27.75 29.75
CA LEU A 76 132.67 28.01 29.14
C LEU A 76 133.33 26.69 28.67
N PRO A 77 134.00 26.67 27.51
CA PRO A 77 134.80 25.51 27.08
C PRO A 77 136.15 25.51 27.81
N GLY A 78 136.24 24.85 28.98
CA GLY A 78 137.41 25.05 29.84
C GLY A 78 137.66 24.05 30.98
N SER A 79 137.49 22.74 30.78
CA SER A 79 138.09 21.74 31.68
C SER A 79 138.39 20.41 30.98
N SER A 80 139.43 19.72 31.45
CA SER A 80 139.92 18.45 30.89
C SER A 80 139.09 17.25 31.36
N ASP A 81 137.79 17.25 31.05
CA ASP A 81 136.88 16.16 31.40
C ASP A 81 137.12 14.92 30.52
N SER A 82 137.39 13.80 31.19
CA SER A 82 138.02 12.60 30.60
C SER A 82 137.18 11.91 29.52
N VAL A 83 137.86 11.26 28.57
CA VAL A 83 137.21 10.41 27.55
C VAL A 83 136.39 9.28 28.20
N GLU A 84 136.85 8.75 29.34
CA GLU A 84 136.14 7.70 30.07
C GLU A 84 134.80 8.19 30.63
N LEU A 85 134.71 9.40 31.17
CA LEU A 85 133.42 9.95 31.65
C LEU A 85 132.43 10.15 30.48
N ARG A 86 132.92 10.46 29.28
CA ARG A 86 132.09 10.54 28.06
C ARG A 86 131.63 9.15 27.61
N LEU A 87 132.50 8.15 27.64
CA LEU A 87 132.14 6.75 27.35
C LEU A 87 131.15 6.19 28.39
N GLN A 88 131.33 6.48 29.68
CA GLN A 88 130.41 6.08 30.74
C GLN A 88 129.04 6.77 30.59
N ARG A 89 129.02 8.09 30.29
CA ARG A 89 127.79 8.84 30.02
C ARG A 89 127.09 8.35 28.75
N ALA A 90 127.83 7.89 27.74
CA ALA A 90 127.30 7.27 26.53
C ALA A 90 126.71 5.87 26.82
N ARG A 91 127.41 5.00 27.55
CA ARG A 91 126.90 3.68 28.00
C ARG A 91 125.59 3.84 28.78
N ALA A 92 125.58 4.71 29.79
CA ALA A 92 124.39 5.01 30.59
C ALA A 92 123.26 5.68 29.78
N ALA A 93 123.56 6.36 28.66
CA ALA A 93 122.55 6.85 27.72
C ALA A 93 121.98 5.72 26.86
N THR A 94 122.80 4.78 26.37
CA THR A 94 122.32 3.59 25.63
C THR A 94 121.55 2.60 26.51
N GLU A 95 121.89 2.49 27.79
CA GLU A 95 121.13 1.69 28.76
C GLU A 95 119.76 2.32 29.04
N ARG A 96 119.69 3.64 29.28
CA ARG A 96 118.41 4.36 29.40
C ARG A 96 117.59 4.37 28.11
N ALA A 97 118.24 4.34 26.94
CA ALA A 97 117.56 4.19 25.65
C ALA A 97 116.89 2.80 25.57
N ARG A 98 117.63 1.72 25.81
CA ARG A 98 117.08 0.34 25.85
C ARG A 98 115.97 0.20 26.88
N GLU A 99 116.16 0.67 28.10
CA GLU A 99 115.12 0.66 29.14
C GLU A 99 113.87 1.46 28.74
N SER A 100 114.00 2.48 27.88
CA SER A 100 112.86 3.20 27.31
C SER A 100 112.21 2.47 26.13
N GLU A 101 113.00 1.76 25.30
CA GLU A 101 112.52 0.87 24.24
C GLU A 101 111.75 -0.32 24.83
N ASP A 102 112.30 -1.01 25.83
CA ASP A 102 111.67 -2.13 26.54
C ASP A 102 110.32 -1.71 27.17
N ARG A 103 110.26 -0.51 27.77
CA ARG A 103 109.00 0.06 28.30
C ARG A 103 108.03 0.47 27.20
N ALA A 104 108.51 0.94 26.05
CA ALA A 104 107.67 1.21 24.88
C ALA A 104 107.10 -0.09 24.28
N PHE A 105 107.90 -1.16 24.17
CA PHE A 105 107.44 -2.47 23.74
C PHE A 105 106.42 -3.07 24.72
N ALA A 106 106.70 -3.06 26.03
CA ALA A 106 105.77 -3.55 27.04
C ALA A 106 104.42 -2.81 27.02
N SER A 107 104.42 -1.48 26.89
CA SER A 107 103.19 -0.70 26.77
C SER A 107 102.47 -0.89 25.43
N ALA A 108 103.20 -1.15 24.33
CA ALA A 108 102.61 -1.51 23.04
C ALA A 108 101.97 -2.92 23.05
N GLU A 109 102.60 -3.89 23.71
CA GLU A 109 102.02 -5.23 23.94
C GLU A 109 100.79 -5.16 24.83
N GLU A 110 100.81 -4.38 25.91
CA GLU A 110 99.63 -4.18 26.76
C GLU A 110 98.49 -3.49 25.99
N ALA A 111 98.80 -2.43 25.22
CA ALA A 111 97.82 -1.76 24.37
C ALA A 111 97.22 -2.71 23.32
N LYS A 112 98.04 -3.60 22.72
CA LYS A 112 97.61 -4.64 21.77
C LYS A 112 96.72 -5.68 22.46
N ALA A 113 97.05 -6.11 23.68
CA ALA A 113 96.25 -7.04 24.47
C ALA A 113 94.88 -6.43 24.85
N ARG A 114 94.89 -5.20 25.42
CA ARG A 114 93.66 -4.43 25.74
C ARG A 114 92.79 -4.21 24.50
N THR A 115 93.40 -3.90 23.34
CA THR A 115 92.68 -3.74 22.06
C THR A 115 92.09 -5.05 21.55
N SER A 116 92.80 -6.17 21.71
CA SER A 116 92.31 -7.50 21.29
C SER A 116 91.13 -7.94 22.16
N HIS A 117 91.23 -7.78 23.48
CA HIS A 117 90.13 -8.02 24.42
C HIS A 117 88.91 -7.14 24.13
N ALA A 118 89.12 -5.83 23.87
CA ALA A 118 88.03 -4.92 23.51
C ALA A 118 87.32 -5.34 22.20
N LYS A 119 88.06 -5.84 21.21
CA LYS A 119 87.47 -6.41 19.98
C LYS A 119 86.69 -7.70 20.24
N GLU A 120 87.22 -8.61 21.05
CA GLU A 120 86.55 -9.87 21.39
C GLU A 120 85.22 -9.62 22.11
N THR A 121 85.21 -8.73 23.11
CA THR A 121 83.99 -8.31 23.80
C THR A 121 83.02 -7.61 22.86
N ALA A 122 83.48 -6.71 22.00
CA ALA A 122 82.61 -6.05 21.03
C ALA A 122 81.96 -7.02 20.02
N GLU A 123 82.65 -8.08 19.58
CA GLU A 123 82.05 -9.12 18.73
C GLU A 123 81.11 -10.06 19.49
N ARG A 124 81.43 -10.38 20.76
CA ARG A 124 80.55 -11.12 21.67
C ARG A 124 79.23 -10.36 21.91
N ASP A 125 79.31 -9.07 22.17
CA ASP A 125 78.14 -8.20 22.38
C ASP A 125 77.32 -8.05 21.09
N LYS A 126 77.97 -7.91 19.92
CA LYS A 126 77.29 -7.93 18.61
C LYS A 126 76.65 -9.28 18.28
N ALA A 127 77.19 -10.41 18.76
CA ALA A 127 76.55 -11.71 18.62
C ALA A 127 75.30 -11.77 19.51
N HIS A 128 75.45 -11.48 20.81
CA HIS A 128 74.33 -11.47 21.75
C HIS A 128 73.20 -10.53 21.32
N LEU A 129 73.51 -9.31 20.86
CA LEU A 129 72.51 -8.36 20.33
C LEU A 129 71.82 -8.84 19.04
N ARG A 130 72.45 -9.72 18.24
CA ARG A 130 71.80 -10.35 17.07
C ARG A 130 70.88 -11.49 17.50
N ASP A 131 71.30 -12.32 18.45
CA ASP A 131 70.48 -13.40 19.01
C ASP A 131 69.24 -12.82 19.71
N VAL A 132 69.42 -11.85 20.61
CA VAL A 132 68.31 -11.14 21.29
C VAL A 132 67.37 -10.49 20.29
N LYS A 133 67.87 -9.81 19.25
CA LYS A 133 67.00 -9.24 18.20
C LYS A 133 66.21 -10.31 17.46
N ARG A 134 66.85 -11.41 17.01
CA ARG A 134 66.18 -12.52 16.33
C ARG A 134 65.07 -13.11 17.20
N ASP A 135 65.35 -13.33 18.48
CA ASP A 135 64.42 -14.04 19.35
C ASP A 135 63.29 -13.12 19.86
N GLN A 136 63.53 -11.81 19.97
CA GLN A 136 62.46 -10.81 20.10
C GLN A 136 61.61 -10.68 18.83
N SER A 137 62.20 -10.74 17.62
CA SER A 137 61.44 -10.77 16.35
C SER A 137 60.51 -11.98 16.30
N LYS A 138 60.99 -13.18 16.65
CA LYS A 138 60.14 -14.38 16.75
C LYS A 138 58.98 -14.22 17.73
N LEU A 139 59.22 -13.61 18.91
CA LEU A 139 58.17 -13.36 19.89
C LEU A 139 57.10 -12.38 19.35
N VAL A 140 57.52 -11.33 18.64
CA VAL A 140 56.60 -10.39 17.97
C VAL A 140 55.82 -11.10 16.85
N GLU A 141 56.47 -11.90 16.01
CA GLU A 141 55.82 -12.70 14.96
C GLU A 141 54.80 -13.69 15.54
N GLN A 142 55.13 -14.37 16.64
CA GLN A 142 54.21 -15.27 17.35
C GLN A 142 53.01 -14.53 17.92
N ARG A 143 53.21 -13.39 18.60
CA ARG A 143 52.10 -12.58 19.13
C ARG A 143 51.22 -11.99 18.03
N VAL A 144 51.78 -11.60 16.88
CA VAL A 144 51.01 -11.14 15.72
C VAL A 144 50.23 -12.29 15.07
N ALA A 145 50.78 -13.51 15.04
CA ALA A 145 50.08 -14.69 14.52
C ALA A 145 48.96 -15.18 15.46
N GLU A 146 49.16 -15.10 16.77
CA GLU A 146 48.16 -15.36 17.82
C GLU A 146 47.00 -14.35 17.71
N ALA A 147 47.29 -13.05 17.83
CA ALA A 147 46.28 -11.99 17.77
C ALA A 147 45.52 -11.92 16.43
N ARG A 148 46.11 -12.41 15.32
CA ARG A 148 45.39 -12.58 14.05
C ARG A 148 44.37 -13.71 14.13
N ARG A 149 44.75 -14.91 14.58
CA ARG A 149 43.81 -16.03 14.74
C ARG A 149 42.66 -15.68 15.68
N ASP A 150 42.95 -14.97 16.76
CA ASP A 150 41.92 -14.54 17.72
C ASP A 150 40.93 -13.54 17.09
N ALA A 151 41.43 -12.65 16.22
CA ALA A 151 40.59 -11.70 15.48
C ALA A 151 39.81 -12.38 14.34
N ASP A 152 40.45 -13.26 13.57
CA ASP A 152 39.82 -14.04 12.50
C ASP A 152 38.69 -14.92 13.07
N ALA A 153 38.92 -15.58 14.21
CA ALA A 153 37.91 -16.38 14.91
C ALA A 153 36.75 -15.54 15.46
N GLN A 154 37.00 -14.31 15.93
CA GLN A 154 35.94 -13.38 16.35
C GLN A 154 35.08 -12.91 15.16
N VAL A 155 35.69 -12.71 13.98
CA VAL A 155 34.97 -12.35 12.75
C VAL A 155 34.16 -13.54 12.23
N ASP A 156 34.72 -14.75 12.23
CA ASP A 156 34.00 -15.98 11.84
C ASP A 156 32.80 -16.25 12.75
N GLU A 157 32.92 -16.04 14.07
CA GLU A 157 31.80 -16.24 14.99
C GLU A 157 30.72 -15.16 14.85
N ALA A 158 31.10 -13.89 14.76
CA ALA A 158 30.17 -12.80 14.51
C ALA A 158 29.45 -12.94 13.15
N HIS A 159 30.10 -13.54 12.14
CA HIS A 159 29.45 -13.87 10.87
C HIS A 159 28.43 -15.01 11.03
N LYS A 160 28.72 -16.05 11.83
CA LYS A 160 27.75 -17.13 12.10
C LYS A 160 26.55 -16.62 12.89
N GLU A 161 26.78 -15.79 13.90
CA GLU A 161 25.72 -15.15 14.71
C GLU A 161 24.81 -14.29 13.82
N ALA A 162 25.39 -13.34 13.07
CA ALA A 162 24.63 -12.48 12.16
C ALA A 162 23.94 -13.25 11.01
N GLN A 163 24.51 -14.37 10.55
CA GLN A 163 23.84 -15.24 9.59
C GLN A 163 22.66 -15.98 10.22
N SER A 164 22.82 -16.51 11.44
CA SER A 164 21.74 -17.20 12.16
C SER A 164 20.58 -16.26 12.48
N GLU A 165 20.85 -15.01 12.87
CA GLU A 165 19.82 -13.97 13.04
C GLU A 165 19.09 -13.67 11.72
N ALA A 166 19.83 -13.60 10.60
CA ALA A 166 19.24 -13.34 9.29
C ALA A 166 18.37 -14.51 8.81
N ASP A 167 18.83 -15.76 9.00
CA ASP A 167 18.09 -16.97 8.64
C ASP A 167 16.83 -17.14 9.51
N GLU A 168 16.87 -16.81 10.81
CA GLU A 168 15.69 -16.80 11.70
C GLU A 168 14.65 -15.74 11.27
N VAL A 169 15.08 -14.53 10.91
CA VAL A 169 14.20 -13.49 10.38
C VAL A 169 13.54 -13.92 9.06
N ILE A 170 14.28 -14.62 8.19
CA ILE A 170 13.75 -15.16 6.92
C ILE A 170 12.72 -16.27 7.20
N GLU A 171 13.00 -17.22 8.09
CA GLU A 171 12.04 -18.29 8.44
C GLU A 171 10.75 -17.73 9.07
N SER A 172 10.88 -16.68 9.89
CA SER A 172 9.75 -15.97 10.50
C SER A 172 8.86 -15.27 9.45
N GLU A 173 9.44 -14.44 8.58
CA GLU A 173 8.68 -13.77 7.50
C GLU A 173 8.11 -14.76 6.47
N GLU A 174 8.82 -15.86 6.16
CA GLU A 174 8.27 -16.95 5.36
C GLU A 174 7.05 -17.59 6.05
N THR A 175 7.10 -17.79 7.36
CA THR A 175 6.01 -18.38 8.14
C THR A 175 4.80 -17.43 8.20
N GLU A 176 5.01 -16.14 8.44
CA GLU A 176 3.94 -15.13 8.33
C GLU A 176 3.39 -15.03 6.90
N ALA A 177 4.23 -15.13 5.87
CA ALA A 177 3.79 -15.12 4.47
C ALA A 177 2.93 -16.35 4.14
N LYS A 178 3.31 -17.54 4.62
CA LYS A 178 2.52 -18.79 4.49
C LYS A 178 1.17 -18.67 5.21
N GLN A 179 1.14 -18.13 6.43
CA GLN A 179 -0.10 -17.89 7.18
C GLN A 179 -1.01 -16.86 6.49
N ARG A 180 -0.46 -15.72 6.03
CA ARG A 180 -1.19 -14.69 5.26
C ARG A 180 -1.77 -15.27 3.96
N LEU A 181 -1.01 -16.11 3.26
CA LEU A 181 -1.47 -16.79 2.04
C LEU A 181 -2.57 -17.81 2.32
N GLN A 182 -2.48 -18.60 3.40
CA GLN A 182 -3.51 -19.58 3.75
C GLN A 182 -4.81 -18.88 4.11
N LYS A 183 -4.78 -17.89 5.01
CA LYS A 183 -5.96 -17.11 5.37
C LYS A 183 -6.65 -16.47 4.15
N ALA A 184 -5.87 -15.95 3.20
CA ALA A 184 -6.42 -15.37 1.97
C ALA A 184 -7.02 -16.41 1.00
N ARG A 185 -6.68 -17.70 1.13
CA ARG A 185 -7.37 -18.81 0.44
C ARG A 185 -8.65 -19.17 1.17
N ASP A 186 -8.59 -19.32 2.50
CA ASP A 186 -9.76 -19.65 3.33
C ASP A 186 -10.89 -18.61 3.11
N GLU A 187 -10.56 -17.32 3.15
CA GLU A 187 -11.49 -16.21 2.86
C GLU A 187 -12.06 -16.25 1.43
N ALA A 188 -11.28 -16.75 0.45
CA ALA A 188 -11.71 -16.87 -0.95
C ALA A 188 -12.59 -18.12 -1.18
N GLU A 189 -12.35 -19.21 -0.46
CA GLU A 189 -13.17 -20.42 -0.47
C GLU A 189 -14.52 -20.18 0.20
N ASP A 190 -14.55 -19.49 1.35
CA ASP A 190 -15.79 -19.02 1.99
C ASP A 190 -16.60 -18.10 1.07
N ALA A 191 -15.95 -17.13 0.41
CA ALA A 191 -16.61 -16.24 -0.55
C ALA A 191 -17.18 -17.01 -1.76
N GLN A 192 -16.48 -18.04 -2.25
CA GLN A 192 -16.96 -18.89 -3.33
C GLN A 192 -18.12 -19.79 -2.89
N ALA A 193 -18.05 -20.36 -1.68
CA ALA A 193 -19.11 -21.18 -1.10
C ALA A 193 -20.40 -20.36 -0.92
N LYS A 194 -20.29 -19.14 -0.40
CA LYS A 194 -21.41 -18.20 -0.30
C LYS A 194 -21.99 -17.85 -1.67
N ALA A 195 -21.15 -17.48 -2.65
CA ALA A 195 -21.63 -17.15 -3.99
C ALA A 195 -22.38 -18.32 -4.68
N LYS A 196 -21.97 -19.57 -4.41
CA LYS A 196 -22.70 -20.78 -4.86
C LYS A 196 -24.06 -20.92 -4.16
N ALA A 197 -24.14 -20.65 -2.86
CA ALA A 197 -25.39 -20.70 -2.10
C ALA A 197 -26.38 -19.60 -2.56
N ASP A 198 -25.90 -18.35 -2.69
CA ASP A 198 -26.68 -17.21 -3.18
C ASP A 198 -27.22 -17.46 -4.61
N LEU A 199 -26.42 -18.10 -5.49
CA LEU A 199 -26.87 -18.54 -6.82
C LEU A 199 -27.97 -19.60 -6.75
N SER A 200 -27.82 -20.60 -5.87
CA SER A 200 -28.78 -21.69 -5.70
C SER A 200 -30.15 -21.17 -5.23
N ASP A 201 -30.14 -20.28 -4.22
CA ASP A 201 -31.32 -19.57 -3.72
C ASP A 201 -31.99 -18.74 -4.83
N ALA A 202 -31.22 -17.96 -5.59
CA ALA A 202 -31.73 -17.19 -6.72
C ALA A 202 -32.36 -18.08 -7.82
N THR A 203 -31.75 -19.23 -8.15
CA THR A 203 -32.35 -20.17 -9.12
C THR A 203 -33.63 -20.83 -8.59
N SER A 204 -33.71 -21.08 -7.28
CA SER A 204 -34.90 -21.66 -6.64
C SER A 204 -36.07 -20.68 -6.67
N LYS A 205 -35.84 -19.42 -6.28
CA LYS A 205 -36.83 -18.33 -6.34
C LYS A 205 -37.27 -18.01 -7.76
N LEU A 206 -36.38 -18.15 -8.75
CA LEU A 206 -36.71 -17.97 -10.16
C LEU A 206 -37.58 -19.12 -10.71
N ALA A 207 -37.43 -20.35 -10.20
CA ALA A 207 -38.32 -21.45 -10.51
C ALA A 207 -39.71 -21.27 -9.87
N GLU A 208 -39.77 -20.88 -8.59
CA GLU A 208 -41.01 -20.54 -7.87
C GLU A 208 -41.77 -19.40 -8.58
N ALA A 209 -41.09 -18.31 -8.94
CA ALA A 209 -41.69 -17.19 -9.66
C ALA A 209 -42.23 -17.56 -11.05
N ARG A 210 -41.65 -18.58 -11.71
CA ARG A 210 -42.20 -19.13 -12.96
C ARG A 210 -43.46 -19.94 -12.70
N GLN A 211 -43.45 -20.84 -11.73
CA GLN A 211 -44.62 -21.62 -11.33
C GLN A 211 -45.81 -20.71 -10.99
N LEU A 212 -45.58 -19.67 -10.18
CA LEU A 212 -46.62 -18.69 -9.83
C LEU A 212 -47.14 -17.90 -11.05
N ALA A 213 -46.29 -17.62 -12.04
CA ALA A 213 -46.70 -16.96 -13.29
C ALA A 213 -47.51 -17.90 -14.20
N ASP A 214 -47.15 -19.18 -14.27
CA ASP A 214 -47.89 -20.22 -15.00
C ASP A 214 -49.26 -20.48 -14.34
N GLU A 215 -49.32 -20.58 -13.01
CA GLU A 215 -50.55 -20.69 -12.22
C GLU A 215 -51.46 -19.48 -12.41
N ALA A 216 -50.92 -18.25 -12.34
CA ALA A 216 -51.68 -17.03 -12.59
C ALA A 216 -52.21 -16.96 -14.04
N THR A 217 -51.43 -17.44 -15.01
CA THR A 217 -51.83 -17.50 -16.42
C THR A 217 -52.97 -18.51 -16.62
N ALA A 218 -52.89 -19.70 -16.01
CA ALA A 218 -53.93 -20.71 -16.06
C ALA A 218 -55.23 -20.22 -15.39
N ALA A 219 -55.13 -19.55 -14.23
CA ALA A 219 -56.28 -18.95 -13.55
C ALA A 219 -56.95 -17.84 -14.39
N ALA A 220 -56.16 -16.99 -15.05
CA ALA A 220 -56.66 -15.95 -15.94
C ALA A 220 -57.37 -16.53 -17.19
N GLN A 221 -56.82 -17.62 -17.76
CA GLN A 221 -57.46 -18.33 -18.87
C GLN A 221 -58.79 -18.97 -18.45
N ALA A 222 -58.83 -19.67 -17.32
CA ALA A 222 -60.05 -20.27 -16.79
C ALA A 222 -61.15 -19.21 -16.53
N ALA A 223 -60.80 -18.07 -15.91
CA ALA A 223 -61.73 -16.98 -15.69
C ALA A 223 -62.25 -16.34 -17.00
N ALA A 224 -61.40 -16.25 -18.03
CA ALA A 224 -61.80 -15.76 -19.35
C ALA A 224 -62.76 -16.74 -20.07
N ASP A 225 -62.50 -18.05 -19.98
CA ASP A 225 -63.38 -19.08 -20.54
C ASP A 225 -64.73 -19.16 -19.80
N GLU A 226 -64.74 -19.03 -18.47
CA GLU A 226 -65.98 -18.92 -17.69
C GLU A 226 -66.78 -17.67 -18.08
N ALA A 227 -66.15 -16.50 -18.16
CA ALA A 227 -66.81 -15.27 -18.60
C ALA A 227 -67.36 -15.39 -20.03
N HIS A 228 -66.62 -16.05 -20.93
CA HIS A 228 -67.06 -16.32 -22.30
C HIS A 228 -68.24 -17.30 -22.36
N GLN A 229 -68.27 -18.32 -21.50
CA GLN A 229 -69.44 -19.20 -21.33
C GLN A 229 -70.65 -18.45 -20.77
N GLN A 230 -70.47 -17.60 -19.76
CA GLN A 230 -71.55 -16.78 -19.20
C GLN A 230 -72.12 -15.81 -20.25
N ALA A 231 -71.26 -15.13 -21.01
CA ALA A 231 -71.67 -14.27 -22.12
C ALA A 231 -72.45 -15.02 -23.20
N LYS A 232 -72.01 -16.24 -23.57
CA LYS A 232 -72.74 -17.12 -24.49
C LYS A 232 -74.13 -17.52 -23.98
N ARG A 233 -74.26 -17.85 -22.68
CA ARG A 233 -75.55 -18.17 -22.05
C ARG A 233 -76.47 -16.95 -22.06
N LEU A 234 -75.97 -15.78 -21.65
CA LEU A 234 -76.73 -14.53 -21.64
C LEU A 234 -77.20 -14.12 -23.04
N ALA A 235 -76.34 -14.26 -24.06
CA ALA A 235 -76.69 -13.99 -25.44
C ALA A 235 -77.77 -14.95 -25.98
N ALA A 236 -77.72 -16.23 -25.60
CA ALA A 236 -78.76 -17.21 -25.96
C ALA A 236 -80.10 -16.90 -25.27
N THR A 237 -80.09 -16.52 -23.99
CA THR A 237 -81.30 -16.04 -23.28
C THR A 237 -81.87 -14.79 -23.96
N ALA A 238 -81.05 -13.77 -24.22
CA ALA A 238 -81.49 -12.54 -24.87
C ALA A 238 -82.04 -12.76 -26.30
N HIS A 239 -81.52 -13.74 -27.05
CA HIS A 239 -82.06 -14.14 -28.34
C HIS A 239 -83.43 -14.80 -28.20
N HIS A 240 -83.61 -15.70 -27.22
CA HIS A 240 -84.89 -16.35 -26.94
C HIS A 240 -85.96 -15.36 -26.42
N ASP A 241 -85.56 -14.40 -25.58
CA ASP A 241 -86.42 -13.33 -25.10
C ASP A 241 -86.86 -12.41 -26.25
N ALA A 242 -85.96 -12.11 -27.20
CA ALA A 242 -86.28 -11.35 -28.41
C ALA A 242 -87.24 -12.11 -29.34
N GLU A 243 -86.98 -13.39 -29.64
CA GLU A 243 -87.89 -14.24 -30.41
C GLU A 243 -89.27 -14.35 -29.76
N SER A 244 -89.33 -14.38 -28.42
CA SER A 244 -90.57 -14.41 -27.66
C SER A 244 -91.32 -13.08 -27.70
N ALA A 245 -90.60 -11.95 -27.63
CA ALA A 245 -91.16 -10.63 -27.81
C ALA A 245 -91.73 -10.42 -29.22
N ASP A 246 -91.00 -10.84 -30.26
CA ASP A 246 -91.45 -10.79 -31.66
C ASP A 246 -92.71 -11.66 -31.88
N GLN A 247 -92.78 -12.83 -31.25
CA GLN A 247 -94.00 -13.66 -31.26
C GLN A 247 -95.20 -12.97 -30.59
N VAL A 248 -95.00 -12.33 -29.43
CA VAL A 248 -96.05 -11.57 -28.73
C VAL A 248 -96.49 -10.35 -29.55
N VAL A 249 -95.57 -9.64 -30.20
CA VAL A 249 -95.89 -8.55 -31.13
C VAL A 249 -96.71 -9.07 -32.31
N ALA A 250 -96.27 -10.16 -32.96
CA ALA A 250 -97.00 -10.76 -34.08
C ALA A 250 -98.39 -11.29 -33.67
N GLU A 251 -98.57 -11.81 -32.45
CA GLU A 251 -99.89 -12.16 -31.94
C GLU A 251 -100.75 -10.91 -31.66
N ALA A 252 -100.20 -9.88 -31.02
CA ALA A 252 -100.90 -8.61 -30.80
C ALA A 252 -101.33 -7.96 -32.12
N GLU A 253 -100.52 -8.05 -33.18
CA GLU A 253 -100.90 -7.61 -34.53
C GLU A 253 -102.02 -8.46 -35.14
N ARG A 254 -102.01 -9.79 -34.98
CA ARG A 254 -103.13 -10.66 -35.40
C ARG A 254 -104.43 -10.33 -34.66
N VAL A 255 -104.35 -10.06 -33.34
CA VAL A 255 -105.49 -9.64 -32.51
C VAL A 255 -105.98 -8.24 -32.94
N ARG A 256 -105.08 -7.32 -33.27
CA ARG A 256 -105.42 -6.00 -33.81
C ARG A 256 -106.05 -6.09 -35.20
N ALA A 257 -105.61 -7.00 -36.05
CA ALA A 257 -106.18 -7.24 -37.38
C ALA A 257 -107.57 -7.89 -37.29
N SER A 258 -107.75 -8.90 -36.43
CA SER A 258 -109.05 -9.59 -36.25
C SER A 258 -110.09 -8.70 -35.55
N SER A 259 -109.69 -7.90 -34.56
CA SER A 259 -110.56 -6.89 -33.94
C SER A 259 -110.90 -5.75 -34.91
N SER A 260 -109.96 -5.29 -35.74
CA SER A 260 -110.23 -4.33 -36.81
C SER A 260 -111.21 -4.86 -37.87
N ALA A 261 -111.04 -6.11 -38.30
CA ALA A 261 -112.00 -6.78 -39.19
C ALA A 261 -113.38 -6.92 -38.54
N THR A 262 -113.44 -7.29 -37.26
CA THR A 262 -114.68 -7.40 -36.49
C THR A 262 -115.37 -6.04 -36.34
N ALA A 263 -114.63 -4.98 -36.01
CA ALA A 263 -115.13 -3.60 -35.95
C ALA A 263 -115.64 -3.13 -37.33
N THR A 264 -114.98 -3.53 -38.42
CA THR A 264 -115.44 -3.27 -39.80
C THR A 264 -116.76 -3.98 -40.09
N VAL A 265 -116.94 -5.23 -39.64
CA VAL A 265 -118.23 -5.95 -39.75
C VAL A 265 -119.32 -5.29 -38.91
N VAL A 266 -119.02 -4.91 -37.65
CA VAL A 266 -119.98 -4.25 -36.75
C VAL A 266 -120.41 -2.88 -37.28
N THR A 267 -119.48 -2.02 -37.69
CA THR A 267 -119.79 -0.70 -38.27
C THR A 267 -120.56 -0.81 -39.59
N LYS A 268 -120.28 -1.82 -40.42
CA LYS A 268 -121.04 -2.12 -41.65
C LYS A 268 -122.46 -2.65 -41.34
N ARG A 269 -122.66 -3.35 -40.21
CA ARG A 269 -124.00 -3.70 -39.67
C ARG A 269 -124.75 -2.45 -39.20
N LEU A 270 -124.10 -1.59 -38.42
CA LEU A 270 -124.71 -0.36 -37.86
C LEU A 270 -125.11 0.64 -38.96
N LYS A 271 -124.24 0.91 -39.95
CA LYS A 271 -124.61 1.76 -41.11
C LYS A 271 -125.78 1.23 -41.94
N LYS A 272 -126.03 -0.09 -41.91
CA LYS A 272 -127.19 -0.72 -42.58
C LYS A 272 -128.48 -0.63 -41.74
N ALA A 273 -128.40 -0.38 -40.43
CA ALA A 273 -129.57 -0.13 -39.59
C ALA A 273 -130.06 1.32 -39.71
N ASP A 274 -129.14 2.28 -39.67
CA ASP A 274 -129.43 3.73 -39.60
C ASP A 274 -129.97 4.35 -40.92
N THR A 275 -130.07 3.54 -41.98
CA THR A 275 -130.52 3.96 -43.32
C THR A 275 -131.95 3.56 -43.66
N ALA A 276 -132.63 2.76 -42.83
CA ALA A 276 -133.90 2.10 -43.18
C ALA A 276 -135.14 2.49 -42.33
N VAL A 277 -135.12 3.63 -41.63
CA VAL A 277 -136.33 4.19 -41.00
C VAL A 277 -137.16 4.91 -42.08
N ASP A 278 -138.17 4.23 -42.60
CA ASP A 278 -139.15 4.83 -43.51
C ASP A 278 -140.23 5.58 -42.71
N PHE A 279 -140.13 6.92 -42.70
CA PHE A 279 -141.08 7.79 -42.02
C PHE A 279 -142.50 7.74 -42.61
N ASP A 280 -142.68 7.32 -43.85
CA ASP A 280 -144.03 7.22 -44.45
C ASP A 280 -144.82 6.03 -43.88
N ALA A 281 -144.14 4.99 -43.37
CA ALA A 281 -144.75 3.81 -42.75
C ALA A 281 -145.21 4.04 -41.30
N LEU A 282 -144.51 4.89 -40.53
CA LEU A 282 -144.83 5.18 -39.13
C LEU A 282 -146.23 5.78 -38.93
N SER A 283 -146.89 5.52 -37.80
CA SER A 283 -148.15 6.16 -37.45
C SER A 283 -147.96 7.64 -37.07
N LYS A 284 -149.06 8.42 -37.01
CA LYS A 284 -148.99 9.82 -36.55
C LYS A 284 -148.48 9.92 -35.11
N GLN A 285 -148.77 8.93 -34.25
CA GLN A 285 -148.31 8.90 -32.85
C GLN A 285 -146.78 8.72 -32.79
N GLU A 286 -146.23 7.74 -33.51
CA GLU A 286 -144.78 7.50 -33.55
C GLU A 286 -144.03 8.68 -34.16
N LEU A 287 -144.59 9.32 -35.19
CA LEU A 287 -144.04 10.55 -35.78
C LEU A 287 -144.09 11.74 -34.80
N LEU A 288 -145.10 11.83 -33.93
CA LEU A 288 -145.18 12.86 -32.88
C LEU A 288 -144.11 12.65 -31.79
N ASP A 289 -143.88 11.42 -31.35
CA ASP A 289 -142.83 11.13 -30.35
C ASP A 289 -141.41 11.23 -30.95
N LEU A 290 -141.21 10.88 -32.21
CA LEU A 290 -139.93 11.08 -32.91
C LEU A 290 -139.66 12.58 -33.15
N ALA A 291 -140.69 13.36 -33.52
CA ALA A 291 -140.62 14.82 -33.59
C ALA A 291 -140.37 15.48 -32.22
N LYS A 292 -140.93 14.93 -31.13
CA LYS A 292 -140.67 15.35 -29.75
C LYS A 292 -139.23 15.06 -29.33
N ALA A 293 -138.70 13.88 -29.65
CA ALA A 293 -137.29 13.52 -29.41
C ALA A 293 -136.31 14.37 -30.23
N LYS A 294 -136.73 14.88 -31.39
CA LYS A 294 -135.98 15.82 -32.24
C LYS A 294 -136.24 17.31 -31.93
N GLY A 295 -137.01 17.64 -30.91
CA GLY A 295 -137.25 19.03 -30.48
C GLY A 295 -138.10 19.87 -31.43
N VAL A 296 -138.96 19.26 -32.25
CA VAL A 296 -139.82 19.97 -33.20
C VAL A 296 -141.01 20.62 -32.47
N ASP A 297 -141.05 21.94 -32.42
CA ASP A 297 -142.19 22.70 -31.90
C ASP A 297 -143.38 22.77 -32.87
N GLY A 298 -144.57 23.04 -32.35
CA GLY A 298 -145.83 23.00 -33.11
C GLY A 298 -146.30 21.60 -33.53
N ARG A 299 -145.49 20.55 -33.33
CA ARG A 299 -145.75 19.15 -33.74
C ARG A 299 -147.19 18.66 -33.54
N SER A 300 -147.85 19.02 -32.43
CA SER A 300 -149.21 18.57 -32.08
C SER A 300 -150.29 18.95 -33.10
N SER A 301 -150.17 20.11 -33.76
CA SER A 301 -151.14 20.58 -34.76
C SER A 301 -150.82 20.14 -36.19
N MET A 302 -149.61 19.64 -36.46
CA MET A 302 -149.19 19.18 -37.78
C MET A 302 -149.97 17.93 -38.23
N SER A 303 -150.23 17.80 -39.53
CA SER A 303 -150.69 16.56 -40.17
C SER A 303 -149.58 15.48 -40.19
N LYS A 304 -149.93 14.23 -40.55
CA LYS A 304 -148.93 13.16 -40.73
C LYS A 304 -147.84 13.59 -41.74
N ASN A 305 -148.27 14.14 -42.86
CA ASN A 305 -147.40 14.47 -43.99
C ASN A 305 -146.43 15.61 -43.65
N GLU A 306 -146.87 16.59 -42.85
CA GLU A 306 -146.01 17.66 -42.33
C GLU A 306 -144.98 17.13 -41.33
N LEU A 307 -145.35 16.24 -40.40
CA LEU A 307 -144.40 15.60 -39.49
C LEU A 307 -143.34 14.80 -40.26
N VAL A 308 -143.74 14.04 -41.29
CA VAL A 308 -142.79 13.33 -42.16
C VAL A 308 -141.88 14.30 -42.92
N SER A 309 -142.42 15.41 -43.46
CA SER A 309 -141.65 16.43 -44.17
C SER A 309 -140.60 17.09 -43.26
N VAL A 310 -141.00 17.47 -42.04
CA VAL A 310 -140.10 18.09 -41.06
C VAL A 310 -139.04 17.08 -40.59
N LEU A 311 -139.40 15.82 -40.32
CA LEU A 311 -138.43 14.79 -39.91
C LEU A 311 -137.46 14.38 -41.04
N LYS A 312 -137.91 14.36 -42.30
CA LYS A 312 -137.04 14.19 -43.48
C LYS A 312 -136.12 15.40 -43.69
N LYS A 313 -136.51 16.59 -43.22
CA LYS A 313 -135.72 17.84 -43.28
C LYS A 313 -134.80 18.05 -42.07
N SER A 314 -135.05 17.38 -40.95
CA SER A 314 -134.21 17.40 -39.73
C SER A 314 -133.26 16.19 -39.64
N ARG A 315 -132.72 15.77 -40.80
CA ARG A 315 -131.80 14.62 -40.95
C ARG A 315 -130.42 15.09 -41.37
#